data_AF-A0A3E2CGC0-F1
#
_entry.id   AF-A0A3E2CGC0-F1
#
_cell.length_a   1.000
_cell.length_b   1.000
_cell.length_c   1.000
_cell.angle_alpha   90.00
_cell.angle_beta   90.00
_cell.angle_gamma   90.00
#
_symmetry.space_group_name_H-M   'P 1'
#
loop_
_entity.id
_entity.type
_entity.pdbx_description
1 polymer ?
#
loop_
_entity_poly.entity_id
_entity_poly.type
_entity_poly.pdbx_seq_one_letter_code
_entity_poly.pdbx_strand_id
1 'polypeptide(L)'
;LGDFDIDPRPDMAIRLAHPSDRWLLCSDGVCGVLEDSTIQEVMSSVSNQEECAQKLVSMALKAGSTDNATAVIADATLALDADAFDLPHQTPLIGGSASKDLESIADIVNKAVSSTPMLREGKNSPAQRAAALIQ
;
A
#
# COMPACT_ATOMS: atom_id res chain seq x y z
N LEU A 1 15.45 13.71 23.96
CA LEU A 1 14.15 13.04 23.69
C LEU A 1 14.32 12.26 22.40
N GLY A 2 14.50 10.96 22.32
CA GLY A 2 14.84 9.87 23.23
C GLY A 2 15.40 8.80 22.29
N ASP A 3 16.45 8.13 22.72
CA ASP A 3 17.09 7.01 22.02
C ASP A 3 16.07 5.88 21.90
N PHE A 4 15.30 5.89 20.82
CA PHE A 4 14.38 4.81 20.48
C PHE A 4 15.16 3.83 19.64
N ASP A 5 15.86 2.92 20.33
CA ASP A 5 16.34 1.66 19.77
C ASP A 5 15.12 0.76 19.48
N ILE A 6 14.28 1.24 18.56
CA ILE A 6 13.18 0.46 17.99
C ILE A 6 13.87 -0.37 16.91
N ASP A 7 13.83 -1.69 17.06
CA ASP A 7 14.08 -2.65 15.99
C ASP A 7 12.76 -2.80 15.21
N PRO A 8 12.47 -1.95 14.19
CA PRO A 8 11.21 -2.03 13.46
C PRO A 8 11.17 -3.36 12.71
N ARG A 9 10.21 -4.20 13.07
CA ARG A 9 9.96 -5.48 12.38
C ARG A 9 8.72 -5.30 11.50
N PRO A 10 8.89 -4.96 10.22
CA PRO A 10 7.75 -4.82 9.32
C PRO A 10 7.10 -6.18 9.10
N ASP A 11 5.78 -6.21 9.12
CA ASP A 11 5.03 -7.35 8.61
C ASP A 11 5.15 -7.36 7.09
N MET A 12 5.64 -8.47 6.51
CA MET A 12 5.67 -8.64 5.05
C MET A 12 4.87 -9.86 4.66
N ALA A 13 4.10 -9.73 3.60
CA ALA A 13 3.34 -10.81 3.00
C ALA A 13 3.42 -10.69 1.47
N ILE A 14 3.64 -11.81 0.81
CA ILE A 14 3.59 -11.89 -0.65
C ILE A 14 2.21 -12.43 -1.03
N ARG A 15 1.55 -11.75 -1.96
CA ARG A 15 0.27 -12.14 -2.54
C ARG A 15 0.43 -12.14 -4.05
N LEU A 16 0.04 -13.24 -4.69
CA LEU A 16 0.01 -13.29 -6.14
C LEU A 16 -1.19 -12.47 -6.62
N ALA A 17 -0.95 -11.48 -7.47
CA ALA A 17 -2.02 -10.72 -8.11
C ALA A 17 -2.66 -11.57 -9.21
N HIS A 18 -3.98 -11.71 -9.16
CA HIS A 18 -4.77 -12.27 -10.25
C HIS A 18 -5.31 -11.15 -11.14
N PRO A 19 -5.48 -11.40 -12.45
CA PRO A 19 -6.22 -10.48 -13.30
C PRO A 19 -7.56 -10.10 -12.70
N SER A 20 -7.89 -8.81 -12.78
CA SER A 20 -9.08 -8.20 -12.20
C SER A 20 -9.07 -8.06 -10.67
N ASP A 21 -7.97 -8.39 -9.99
CA ASP A 21 -7.83 -8.00 -8.59
C ASP A 21 -7.76 -6.48 -8.47
N ARG A 22 -8.43 -5.94 -7.45
CA ARG A 22 -8.35 -4.54 -7.07
C ARG A 22 -7.86 -4.42 -5.65
N TRP A 23 -6.76 -3.69 -5.47
CA TRP A 23 -6.12 -3.50 -4.17
C TRP A 23 -6.33 -2.08 -3.69
N LEU A 24 -6.56 -1.95 -2.38
CA LEU A 24 -6.60 -0.69 -1.65
C LEU A 24 -5.45 -0.66 -0.66
N LEU A 25 -4.63 0.37 -0.73
CA LEU A 25 -3.74 0.78 0.34
C LEU A 25 -4.26 2.09 0.94
N CYS A 26 -4.49 2.12 2.25
CA CYS A 26 -5.04 3.30 2.91
C CYS A 26 -4.41 3.56 4.27
N SER A 27 -4.44 4.82 4.70
CA SER A 27 -4.13 5.20 6.08
C SER A 27 -5.31 4.93 7.01
N ASP A 28 -5.03 4.94 8.31
CA ASP A 28 -6.02 4.93 9.40
C ASP A 28 -7.02 6.08 9.31
N GLY A 29 -6.64 7.21 8.74
CA GLY A 29 -7.56 8.30 8.39
C GLY A 29 -8.71 7.88 7.46
N VAL A 30 -8.62 6.73 6.77
CA VAL A 30 -9.70 6.13 5.97
C VAL A 30 -10.26 4.87 6.65
N CYS A 31 -9.42 3.86 6.89
CA CYS A 31 -9.89 2.57 7.42
C CYS A 31 -10.24 2.59 8.92
N GLY A 32 -9.84 3.63 9.65
CA GLY A 32 -10.23 3.82 11.04
C GLY A 32 -11.64 4.41 11.20
N VAL A 33 -12.20 5.01 10.15
CA VAL A 33 -13.52 5.68 10.20
C VAL A 33 -14.56 5.07 9.28
N LEU A 34 -14.16 4.40 8.20
CA LEU A 34 -15.05 3.68 7.31
C LEU A 34 -15.07 2.19 7.65
N GLU A 35 -16.26 1.58 7.66
CA GLU A 35 -16.40 0.14 7.81
C GLU A 35 -15.92 -0.61 6.56
N ASP A 36 -15.38 -1.82 6.75
CA ASP A 36 -14.92 -2.70 5.66
C ASP A 36 -16.02 -2.93 4.59
N SER A 37 -17.28 -3.04 5.02
CA SER A 37 -18.45 -3.18 4.14
C SER A 37 -18.63 -1.99 3.19
N THR A 38 -18.45 -0.78 3.72
CA THR A 38 -18.58 0.47 2.98
C THR A 38 -17.41 0.64 2.00
N ILE A 39 -16.20 0.28 2.43
CA ILE A 39 -15.02 0.29 1.59
C ILE A 39 -15.21 -0.69 0.42
N GLN A 40 -15.65 -1.92 0.70
CA GLN A 40 -15.91 -2.94 -0.31
C GLN A 40 -16.97 -2.51 -1.32
N GLU A 41 -18.06 -1.89 -0.86
CA GLU A 41 -19.11 -1.35 -1.75
C GLU A 41 -18.55 -0.29 -2.70
N VAL A 42 -17.75 0.65 -2.20
CA VAL A 42 -17.15 1.70 -3.03
C VAL A 42 -16.17 1.10 -4.04
N MET A 43 -15.29 0.20 -3.59
CA MET A 43 -14.31 -0.47 -4.45
C MET A 43 -14.96 -1.29 -5.57
N SER A 44 -16.14 -1.86 -5.32
CA SER A 44 -16.89 -2.67 -6.28
C SER A 44 -17.78 -1.84 -7.21
N SER A 45 -18.27 -0.68 -6.75
CA SER A 45 -19.22 0.15 -7.50
C SER A 45 -18.57 1.19 -8.39
N VAL A 46 -17.35 1.65 -8.07
CA VAL A 46 -16.66 2.72 -8.81
C VAL A 46 -15.56 2.13 -9.67
N SER A 47 -15.78 2.04 -10.98
CA SER A 47 -14.81 1.40 -11.89
C SER A 47 -13.51 2.19 -12.08
N ASN A 48 -13.58 3.53 -12.06
CA ASN A 48 -12.40 4.38 -12.22
C ASN A 48 -11.60 4.46 -10.90
N GLN A 49 -10.28 4.20 -10.98
CA GLN A 49 -9.40 4.15 -9.81
C GLN A 49 -9.29 5.48 -9.08
N GLU A 50 -9.14 6.58 -9.83
CA GLU A 50 -9.00 7.93 -9.26
C GLU A 50 -10.29 8.36 -8.58
N GLU A 51 -11.43 8.16 -9.24
CA GLU A 51 -12.75 8.46 -8.65
C GLU A 51 -13.01 7.61 -7.40
N CYS A 52 -12.60 6.34 -7.42
CA CYS A 52 -12.72 5.45 -6.26
C CYS A 52 -11.90 5.96 -5.07
N ALA A 53 -10.63 6.31 -5.29
CA ALA A 53 -9.76 6.87 -4.26
C ALA A 53 -10.33 8.18 -3.69
N GLN A 54 -10.73 9.11 -4.57
CA GLN A 54 -11.32 10.38 -4.17
C GLN A 54 -12.61 10.21 -3.37
N LYS A 55 -13.46 9.24 -3.77
CA LYS A 55 -14.71 8.94 -3.07
C LYS A 55 -14.44 8.40 -1.67
N LEU A 56 -13.51 7.46 -1.51
CA LEU A 56 -13.12 6.92 -0.20
C LEU A 56 -12.61 8.01 0.74
N VAL A 57 -11.70 8.86 0.26
CA VAL A 57 -11.17 9.99 1.05
C VAL A 57 -12.29 10.97 1.41
N SER A 58 -13.15 11.31 0.46
CA SER A 58 -14.29 12.20 0.70
C SER A 58 -15.27 11.64 1.73
N MET A 59 -15.53 10.33 1.70
CA MET A 59 -16.39 9.66 2.67
C MET A 59 -15.75 9.66 4.06
N ALA A 60 -14.45 9.39 4.15
CA ALA A 60 -13.72 9.43 5.42
C ALA A 60 -13.75 10.82 6.06
N LEU A 61 -13.52 11.88 5.28
CA LEU A 61 -13.60 13.26 5.77
C LEU A 61 -15.03 13.61 6.24
N LYS A 62 -16.07 13.18 5.51
CA LYS A 62 -17.48 13.39 5.91
C LYS A 62 -17.87 12.60 7.15
N ALA A 63 -17.29 11.42 7.36
CA ALA A 63 -17.47 10.61 8.57
C ALA A 63 -16.76 11.20 9.79
N GLY A 64 -16.00 12.29 9.63
CA GLY A 64 -15.35 12.99 10.73
C GLY A 64 -13.93 12.50 11.01
N SER A 65 -13.21 12.01 9.98
CA SER A 65 -11.79 11.70 10.12
C SER A 65 -11.02 12.89 10.67
N THR A 66 -10.33 12.67 11.79
CA THR A 66 -9.50 13.68 12.47
C THR A 66 -8.04 13.61 12.07
N ASP A 67 -7.69 12.75 11.11
CA ASP A 67 -6.33 12.51 10.66
C ASP A 67 -6.23 12.67 9.12
N ASN A 68 -5.02 12.61 8.59
CA ASN A 68 -4.73 12.64 7.17
C ASN A 68 -5.25 11.37 6.49
N ALA A 69 -6.37 11.51 5.79
CA ALA A 69 -6.97 10.45 4.99
C ALA A 69 -6.22 10.28 3.65
N THR A 70 -5.59 9.11 3.45
CA THR A 70 -4.90 8.73 2.21
C THR A 70 -5.44 7.40 1.70
N ALA A 71 -5.71 7.29 0.39
CA ALA A 71 -6.10 6.06 -0.28
C ALA A 71 -5.40 5.94 -1.65
N VAL A 72 -4.92 4.73 -1.95
CA VAL A 72 -4.32 4.35 -3.24
C VAL A 72 -5.05 3.12 -3.75
N ILE A 73 -5.52 3.18 -4.99
CA ILE A 73 -6.20 2.08 -5.68
C ILE A 73 -5.29 1.55 -6.78
N ALA A 74 -5.14 0.24 -6.87
CA ALA A 74 -4.40 -0.42 -7.92
C ALA A 74 -5.19 -1.60 -8.48
N ASP A 75 -5.35 -1.66 -9.81
CA ASP A 75 -5.95 -2.81 -10.48
C ASP A 75 -4.88 -3.68 -11.11
N ALA A 76 -4.93 -4.98 -10.82
CA ALA A 76 -4.13 -5.98 -11.50
C ALA A 76 -4.75 -6.27 -12.87
N THR A 77 -4.13 -5.75 -13.92
CA THR A 77 -4.55 -6.00 -15.30
C THR A 77 -3.75 -7.14 -15.91
N LEU A 78 -4.33 -7.83 -16.90
CA LEU A 78 -3.52 -8.65 -17.79
C LEU A 78 -2.56 -7.72 -18.53
N ALA A 79 -1.26 -7.92 -18.36
CA ALA A 79 -0.29 -7.29 -19.22
C ALA A 79 -0.54 -7.77 -20.65
N LEU A 80 -1.18 -6.95 -21.47
CA LEU A 80 -1.08 -7.06 -22.91
C LEU A 80 0.33 -6.59 -23.24
N ASP A 81 1.27 -7.54 -23.28
CA ASP A 81 2.72 -7.35 -23.41
C ASP A 81 3.33 -6.36 -22.41
N ALA A 82 4.21 -6.86 -21.54
CA ALA A 82 5.00 -6.02 -20.63
C ALA A 82 5.84 -4.96 -21.37
N ASP A 83 6.05 -5.14 -22.69
CA ASP A 83 6.73 -4.21 -23.59
C ASP A 83 5.79 -3.18 -24.25
N ALA A 84 4.46 -3.36 -24.18
CA ALA A 84 3.49 -2.40 -24.74
C ALA A 84 3.16 -1.27 -23.76
N PHE A 85 3.41 -1.48 -22.47
CA PHE A 85 3.52 -0.41 -21.51
C PHE A 85 4.98 0.03 -21.44
N ASP A 86 5.30 1.14 -22.10
CA ASP A 86 6.54 1.90 -21.88
C ASP A 86 6.47 2.60 -20.49
N LEU A 87 6.15 1.81 -19.46
CA LEU A 87 6.34 2.18 -18.07
C LEU A 87 7.85 2.06 -17.87
N PRO A 88 8.57 3.15 -17.55
CA PRO A 88 9.98 3.02 -17.21
C PRO A 88 10.06 1.94 -16.14
N HIS A 89 10.98 0.97 -16.29
CA HIS A 89 11.22 -0.04 -15.27
C HIS A 89 11.49 0.69 -13.95
N GLN A 90 10.45 0.87 -13.14
CA GLN A 90 10.55 1.64 -11.93
C GLN A 90 11.22 0.70 -10.94
N THR A 91 12.53 0.88 -10.79
CA THR A 91 13.28 0.28 -9.68
C THR A 91 12.47 0.59 -8.42
N PRO A 92 11.92 -0.42 -7.71
CA PRO A 92 11.08 -0.17 -6.56
C PRO A 92 11.90 0.58 -5.52
N LEU A 93 11.54 1.85 -5.28
CA LEU A 93 12.20 2.69 -4.29
C LEU A 93 11.60 2.36 -2.92
N ILE A 94 12.32 1.60 -2.11
CA ILE A 94 11.95 1.34 -0.72
C ILE A 94 12.56 2.44 0.14
N GLY A 95 11.76 3.44 0.50
CA GLY A 95 12.13 4.48 1.45
C GLY A 95 11.84 4.05 2.89
N GLY A 96 12.89 3.92 3.71
CA GLY A 96 12.79 3.75 5.16
C GLY A 96 13.76 4.68 5.87
N SER A 97 13.42 5.14 7.08
CA SER A 97 14.22 6.08 7.89
C SER A 97 15.51 5.50 8.49
N ALA A 98 16.01 4.38 7.98
CA ALA A 98 17.18 3.67 8.47
C ALA A 98 18.29 3.51 7.41
N SER A 99 18.36 4.43 6.44
CA SER A 99 19.51 4.49 5.53
C SER A 99 20.73 4.98 6.32
N LYS A 100 21.81 4.19 6.29
CA LYS A 100 23.11 4.58 6.85
C LYS A 100 23.82 5.62 5.99
N ASP A 101 23.31 5.85 4.77
CA ASP A 101 23.83 6.79 3.79
C ASP A 101 22.87 7.97 3.61
N LEU A 102 23.39 9.17 3.82
CA LEU A 102 22.74 10.49 3.68
C LEU A 102 22.65 10.95 2.22
N GLU A 103 22.74 10.05 1.24
CA GLU A 103 22.61 10.43 -0.18
C GLU A 103 21.19 10.93 -0.43
N SER A 104 21.06 12.03 -1.19
CA SER A 104 19.76 12.62 -1.44
C SER A 104 18.90 11.66 -2.25
N ILE A 105 17.57 11.76 -2.12
CA ILE A 105 16.62 10.95 -2.91
C ILE A 105 16.92 11.05 -4.42
N ALA A 106 17.43 12.20 -4.89
CA ALA A 106 17.79 12.40 -6.29
C ALA A 106 18.98 11.53 -6.75
N ASP A 107 19.84 11.08 -5.84
CA ASP A 107 21.08 10.35 -6.15
C ASP A 107 20.90 8.81 -6.10
N ILE A 108 19.78 8.33 -5.56
CA ILE A 108 19.50 6.89 -5.34
C ILE A 108 18.55 6.29 -6.37
N VAL A 109 17.89 7.12 -7.19
CA VAL A 109 16.80 6.74 -8.12
C VAL A 109 17.12 5.55 -9.05
N ASN A 110 18.40 5.21 -9.27
CA ASN A 110 18.83 4.09 -10.12
C ASN A 110 19.86 3.14 -9.46
N LYS A 111 20.03 3.16 -8.13
CA LYS A 111 20.90 2.20 -7.42
C LYS A 111 20.08 1.10 -6.76
N ALA A 112 20.59 -0.13 -6.78
CA ALA A 112 20.03 -1.23 -5.99
C ALA A 112 20.39 -1.01 -4.50
N VAL A 113 19.38 -0.77 -3.66
CA VAL A 113 19.53 -0.55 -2.21
C VAL A 113 18.89 -1.71 -1.43
N SER A 114 19.75 -2.65 -1.02
CA SER A 114 19.50 -3.73 -0.05
C SER A 114 18.71 -4.97 -0.51
N SER A 115 19.01 -6.11 0.14
CA SER A 115 18.39 -7.42 -0.02
C SER A 115 17.56 -7.79 1.21
N THR A 116 16.33 -8.24 1.01
CA THR A 116 15.31 -8.51 2.05
C THR A 116 15.72 -9.64 3.01
N PRO A 117 15.58 -9.48 4.35
CA PRO A 117 15.76 -10.58 5.30
C PRO A 117 14.58 -11.57 5.30
N MET A 118 14.83 -12.79 5.79
CA MET A 118 13.89 -13.92 5.75
C MET A 118 12.76 -13.80 6.80
N LEU A 119 11.53 -14.11 6.39
CA LEU A 119 10.29 -13.90 7.16
C LEU A 119 10.09 -14.86 8.34
N ARG A 120 9.46 -14.36 9.42
CA ARG A 120 8.92 -15.14 10.54
C ARG A 120 7.45 -14.78 10.76
N GLU A 121 6.57 -15.78 10.80
CA GLU A 121 5.12 -15.57 10.92
C GLU A 121 4.68 -15.19 12.35
N GLY A 122 4.00 -14.05 12.48
CA GLY A 122 3.31 -13.62 13.71
C GLY A 122 1.79 -13.82 13.58
N LYS A 123 1.15 -14.42 14.60
CA LYS A 123 -0.22 -14.95 14.56
C LYS A 123 -1.38 -13.93 14.51
N ASN A 124 -1.15 -12.63 14.29
CA ASN A 124 -2.20 -11.59 14.31
C ASN A 124 -1.85 -10.30 13.54
N SER A 125 -1.03 -10.38 12.48
CA SER A 125 -0.62 -9.17 11.76
C SER A 125 -1.78 -8.55 10.95
N PRO A 126 -1.74 -7.23 10.68
CA PRO A 126 -2.65 -6.59 9.72
C PRO A 126 -2.66 -7.30 8.35
N ALA A 127 -1.52 -7.84 7.92
CA ALA A 127 -1.42 -8.65 6.70
C ALA A 127 -2.24 -9.96 6.74
N GLN A 128 -2.43 -10.54 7.93
CA GLN A 128 -3.25 -11.73 8.14
C GLN A 128 -4.75 -11.41 8.15
N ARG A 129 -5.14 -10.25 8.72
CA ARG A 129 -6.52 -9.74 8.63
C ARG A 129 -6.93 -9.43 7.19
N ALA A 130 -6.05 -8.77 6.43
CA ALA A 130 -6.28 -8.50 5.01
C ALA A 130 -6.48 -9.79 4.20
N ALA A 131 -5.78 -10.88 4.54
CA ALA A 131 -5.95 -12.17 3.88
C ALA A 131 -7.30 -12.85 4.18
N ALA A 132 -7.91 -12.59 5.34
CA ALA A 132 -9.19 -13.18 5.74
C ALA A 132 -10.39 -12.60 4.98
N LEU A 133 -10.25 -11.39 4.41
CA LEU A 133 -11.28 -10.75 3.59
C LEU A 133 -11.34 -11.30 2.14
N ILE A 134 -10.39 -12.17 1.76
CA ILE A 134 -10.25 -12.72 0.39
C ILE A 134 -10.96 -14.09 0.26
N GLN A 135 -11.64 -14.59 1.31
CA GLN A 135 -12.45 -15.82 1.26
C GLN A 135 -13.94 -15.51 1.06
#